data_AF-A0A136A6X5-F1
#
_entry.id   AF-A0A136A6X5-F1
#
_cell.length_a   1.000
_cell.length_b   1.000
_cell.length_c   1.000
_cell.angle_alpha   90.00
_cell.angle_beta   90.00
_cell.angle_gamma   90.00
#
_symmetry.space_group_name_H-M   'P 1'
#
loop_
_entity.id
_entity.type
_entity.pdbx_description
1 polymer ?
#
loop_
_entity_poly.entity_id
_entity_poly.type
_entity_poly.pdbx_seq_one_letter_code
_entity_poly.pdbx_strand_id
1 'polypeptide(L)'
;MHKSQHLLNTVGELIKNTRSITMDQKELAIRVGVGRNTISSMENGKSVNAESLFLVLEHLNLIDHIQQVIDQQLNNTNKLSRKSRSPISELDNDF
;
A
#
# COMPACT_ATOMS: atom_id res chain seq x y z
N MET A 1 10.98 11.27 10.51
CA MET A 1 9.77 10.99 9.71
C MET A 1 9.31 9.57 10.03
N HIS A 2 8.03 9.35 10.35
CA HIS A 2 7.52 7.99 10.60
C HIS A 2 7.64 7.13 9.33
N LYS A 3 7.98 5.84 9.48
CA LYS A 3 8.15 4.92 8.33
C LYS A 3 6.92 4.87 7.42
N SER A 4 5.73 4.93 8.02
CA SER A 4 4.45 5.00 7.32
C SER A 4 4.32 6.25 6.45
N GLN A 5 4.68 7.42 6.97
CA GLN A 5 4.64 8.68 6.20
C GLN A 5 5.63 8.65 5.03
N HIS A 6 6.80 8.03 5.22
CA HIS A 6 7.74 7.84 4.13
C HIS A 6 7.16 7.00 3.00
N LEU A 7 6.54 5.86 3.34
CA LEU A 7 5.88 5.01 2.36
C LEU A 7 4.75 5.74 1.62
N LEU A 8 3.91 6.51 2.33
CA LEU A 8 2.84 7.28 1.70
C LEU A 8 3.39 8.31 0.70
N ASN A 9 4.45 9.02 1.06
CA ASN A 9 5.06 10.02 0.19
C ASN A 9 5.67 9.38 -1.07
N THR A 10 6.42 8.27 -0.92
CA THR A 10 7.07 7.61 -2.07
C THR A 10 6.08 6.93 -3.00
N VAL A 11 5.02 6.31 -2.46
CA VAL A 11 3.91 5.76 -3.25
C VAL A 11 3.18 6.89 -3.98
N GLY A 12 2.89 8.00 -3.31
CA GLY A 12 2.25 9.16 -3.92
C GLY A 12 3.07 9.76 -5.07
N GLU A 13 4.38 9.88 -4.89
CA GLU A 13 5.31 10.36 -5.92
C GLU A 13 5.38 9.40 -7.12
N LEU A 14 5.41 8.09 -6.88
CA LEU A 14 5.33 7.08 -7.94
C LEU A 14 4.05 7.22 -8.75
N ILE A 15 2.88 7.29 -8.09
CA ILE A 15 1.58 7.47 -8.76
C ILE A 15 1.58 8.74 -9.62
N LYS A 16 2.06 9.86 -9.07
CA LYS A 16 2.15 11.14 -9.77
C LYS A 16 3.02 11.04 -11.02
N ASN A 17 4.21 10.44 -10.89
CA ASN A 17 5.17 10.32 -11.98
C ASN A 17 4.68 9.37 -13.07
N THR A 18 4.03 8.26 -12.72
CA THR A 18 3.50 7.30 -13.71
C THR A 18 2.31 7.89 -14.47
N ARG A 19 1.34 8.49 -13.77
CA ARG A 19 0.13 9.00 -14.45
C ARG A 19 0.43 10.23 -15.31
N SER A 20 1.35 11.11 -14.90
CA SER A 20 1.59 12.40 -15.57
C SER A 20 2.15 12.26 -16.98
N ILE A 21 2.63 11.06 -17.32
CA ILE A 21 3.05 10.69 -18.67
C ILE A 21 1.87 10.67 -19.63
N THR A 22 0.66 10.32 -19.17
CA THR A 22 -0.49 10.04 -20.04
C THR A 22 -1.75 10.83 -19.68
N MET A 23 -1.96 11.22 -18.41
CA MET A 23 -3.23 11.79 -17.95
C MET A 23 -3.09 12.72 -16.74
N ASP A 24 -4.10 13.58 -16.57
CA ASP A 24 -4.21 14.45 -15.39
C ASP A 24 -4.91 13.75 -14.19
N GLN A 25 -4.95 14.43 -13.04
CA GLN A 25 -5.59 13.90 -11.82
C GLN A 25 -7.09 13.67 -11.97
N LYS A 26 -7.79 14.51 -12.75
CA LYS A 26 -9.23 14.45 -12.92
C LYS A 26 -9.60 13.26 -13.80
N GLU A 27 -8.84 13.05 -14.86
CA GLU A 27 -9.00 11.94 -15.78
C GLU A 27 -8.75 10.59 -15.09
N LEU A 28 -7.66 10.48 -14.32
CA LEU A 28 -7.39 9.29 -13.50
C LEU A 28 -8.52 9.01 -12.51
N ALA A 29 -9.00 10.05 -11.82
CA ALA A 29 -10.09 9.93 -10.86
C ALA A 29 -11.37 9.37 -11.50
N ILE A 30 -11.72 9.84 -12.71
CA ILE A 30 -12.87 9.34 -13.47
C ILE A 30 -12.68 7.87 -13.87
N ARG A 31 -11.50 7.50 -14.37
CA ARG A 31 -11.22 6.12 -14.80
C ARG A 31 -11.29 5.10 -13.66
N VAL A 32 -10.90 5.52 -12.46
CA VAL A 32 -10.84 4.67 -11.27
C VAL A 32 -12.14 4.72 -10.44
N GLY A 33 -13.02 5.68 -10.73
CA GLY A 33 -14.28 5.85 -9.98
C GLY A 33 -14.10 6.49 -8.60
N VAL A 34 -13.12 7.38 -8.45
CA VAL A 34 -12.83 8.11 -7.19
C VAL A 34 -12.93 9.62 -7.38
N GLY A 35 -12.90 10.38 -6.29
CA GLY A 35 -12.83 11.85 -6.35
C GLY A 35 -11.44 12.35 -6.77
N ARG A 36 -11.37 13.43 -7.55
CA ARG A 36 -10.09 14.12 -7.87
C ARG A 36 -9.28 14.47 -6.62
N ASN A 37 -9.96 14.89 -5.55
CA ASN A 37 -9.31 15.20 -4.27
C ASN A 37 -8.67 13.97 -3.63
N THR A 38 -9.20 12.77 -3.87
CA THR A 38 -8.61 11.50 -3.43
C THR A 38 -7.27 11.27 -4.12
N ILE A 39 -7.21 11.46 -5.44
CA ILE A 39 -5.96 11.39 -6.23
C ILE A 39 -4.94 12.42 -5.74
N SER A 40 -5.37 13.67 -5.56
CA SER A 40 -4.50 14.73 -5.00
C SER A 40 -3.99 14.38 -3.60
N SER A 41 -4.83 13.85 -2.72
CA SER A 41 -4.43 13.41 -1.38
C SER A 41 -3.38 12.28 -1.43
N MET A 42 -3.57 11.27 -2.29
CA MET A 42 -2.61 10.18 -2.50
C MET A 42 -1.23 10.71 -2.87
N GLU A 43 -1.17 11.60 -3.87
CA GLU A 43 0.10 12.12 -4.38
C GLU A 43 0.85 13.01 -3.39
N ASN A 44 0.13 13.62 -2.47
CA ASN A 44 0.69 14.43 -1.41
C ASN A 44 0.95 13.61 -0.12
N GLY A 45 0.89 12.27 -0.20
CA GLY A 45 1.17 11.36 0.91
C GLY A 45 0.18 11.46 2.07
N LYS A 46 -1.05 11.92 1.80
CA LYS A 46 -2.12 11.95 2.80
C LYS A 46 -2.82 10.59 2.87
N SER A 47 -3.42 10.29 4.02
CA SER A 47 -4.20 9.08 4.22
C SER A 47 -5.40 9.03 3.27
N VAL A 48 -5.62 7.84 2.71
CA VAL A 48 -6.76 7.50 1.86
C VAL A 48 -7.21 6.08 2.17
N ASN A 49 -8.40 5.71 1.71
CA ASN A 49 -8.84 4.31 1.77
C ASN A 49 -7.88 3.41 0.95
N ALA A 50 -7.50 2.28 1.53
CA ALA A 50 -6.62 1.29 0.90
C ALA A 50 -7.20 0.74 -0.42
N GLU A 51 -8.51 0.49 -0.49
CA GLU A 51 -9.18 0.04 -1.71
C GLU A 51 -9.02 1.06 -2.84
N SER A 52 -9.23 2.35 -2.56
CA SER A 52 -8.99 3.41 -3.54
C SER A 52 -7.54 3.46 -3.99
N LEU A 53 -6.59 3.21 -3.09
CA LEU A 53 -5.17 3.14 -3.44
C LEU A 53 -4.90 1.96 -4.37
N PHE A 54 -5.44 0.77 -4.07
CA PHE A 54 -5.26 -0.41 -4.91
C PHE A 54 -5.88 -0.25 -6.30
N LEU A 55 -7.07 0.33 -6.42
CA LEU A 55 -7.68 0.59 -7.72
C LEU A 55 -6.83 1.55 -8.57
N VAL A 56 -6.22 2.58 -7.97
CA VAL A 56 -5.29 3.48 -8.67
C VAL A 56 -4.03 2.74 -9.12
N LEU A 57 -3.46 1.91 -8.25
CA LEU A 57 -2.27 1.12 -8.57
C LEU A 57 -2.54 0.08 -9.66
N GLU A 58 -3.72 -0.55 -9.65
CA GLU A 58 -4.17 -1.48 -10.68
C GLU A 58 -4.31 -0.77 -12.02
N HIS A 59 -4.99 0.38 -12.06
CA HIS A 59 -5.14 1.17 -13.28
C HIS A 59 -3.80 1.59 -13.90
N LEU A 60 -2.79 1.85 -13.06
CA LEU A 60 -1.44 2.23 -13.49
C LEU A 60 -0.51 1.03 -13.75
N ASN A 61 -1.01 -0.22 -13.67
CA ASN A 61 -0.22 -1.46 -13.79
C ASN A 61 0.94 -1.55 -12.79
N LEU A 62 0.75 -1.00 -11.58
CA LEU A 62 1.72 -1.03 -10.48
C LEU A 62 1.39 -2.12 -9.44
N ILE A 63 0.15 -2.61 -9.42
CA ILE A 63 -0.34 -3.52 -8.37
C ILE A 63 0.44 -4.84 -8.30
N ASP A 64 0.87 -5.39 -9.44
CA ASP A 64 1.59 -6.66 -9.51
C ASP A 64 2.92 -6.62 -8.75
N HIS A 65 3.63 -5.48 -8.80
CA HIS A 65 4.89 -5.31 -8.08
C HIS A 65 4.67 -5.37 -6.56
N ILE A 66 3.56 -4.81 -6.08
CA ILE A 66 3.20 -4.83 -4.66
C ILE A 66 2.78 -6.24 -4.25
N GLN A 67 1.95 -6.91 -5.07
CA GLN A 67 1.55 -8.28 -4.84
C GLN A 67 2.77 -9.21 -4.74
N GLN A 68 3.74 -9.06 -5.64
CA GLN A 68 4.98 -9.84 -5.60
C GLN A 68 5.75 -9.67 -4.28
N VAL A 69 5.89 -8.44 -3.78
CA VAL A 69 6.58 -8.19 -2.50
C VAL A 69 5.81 -8.82 -1.34
N ILE A 70 4.48 -8.71 -1.34
CA ILE A 70 3.62 -9.30 -0.30
C ILE A 70 3.73 -10.83 -0.33
N ASP A 71 3.63 -11.45 -1.50
CA ASP A 71 3.75 -12.90 -1.67
C ASP A 71 5.10 -13.42 -1.20
N GLN A 72 6.19 -12.70 -1.49
CA GLN A 72 7.52 -13.03 -0.99
C GLN A 72 7.57 -13.03 0.54
N GLN A 73 7.02 -12.01 1.19
CA GLN A 73 6.99 -11.94 2.66
C GLN A 73 6.08 -13.00 3.28
N LEU A 74 4.93 -13.27 2.65
CA LEU A 74 4.02 -14.33 3.09
C LEU A 74 4.69 -15.71 3.01
N ASN A 75 5.38 -16.00 1.90
CA ASN A 75 6.12 -17.24 1.71
C ASN A 75 7.28 -17.40 2.71
N ASN A 76 7.99 -16.31 3.02
CA ASN A 76 9.05 -16.34 4.04
C ASN A 76 8.50 -16.62 5.45
N THR A 77 7.30 -16.12 5.75
CA THR A 77 6.62 -16.39 7.03
C THR A 77 6.15 -17.84 7.13
N ASN A 78 5.60 -18.39 6.05
CA ASN A 78 5.12 -19.78 6.01
C ASN A 78 6.25 -20.83 6.17
N LYS A 79 7.49 -20.48 5.83
CA LYS A 79 8.66 -21.35 6.02
C LYS A 79 9.14 -21.44 7.48
N LEU A 80 8.68 -20.56 8.37
CA LEU A 80 9.12 -20.48 9.76
C LEU A 80 8.17 -21.21 10.75
N SER A 81 7.25 -22.03 10.25
CA SER A 81 6.20 -22.68 11.06
C SER A 81 6.15 -24.21 10.92
N ARG A 82 7.16 -24.89 11.49
CA ARG A 82 6.87 -25.93 12.50
C ARG A 82 7.41 -25.41 13.83
N LYS A 83 6.69 -24.48 14.46
CA LYS A 83 6.88 -24.29 15.91
C LYS A 83 6.40 -25.58 16.57
N SER A 84 7.32 -26.41 17.03
CA SER A 84 7.01 -27.39 18.08
C SER A 84 6.33 -26.63 19.21
N ARG A 85 5.20 -27.13 19.71
CA ARG A 85 4.53 -26.57 20.89
C ARG A 85 5.53 -26.50 22.06
N SER A 86 6.03 -25.32 22.36
CA SER A 86 6.63 -25.03 23.66
C SER A 86 5.50 -24.62 24.61
N PRO A 87 5.53 -25.05 25.88
CA PRO A 87 4.45 -24.79 26.84
C PRO A 87 4.22 -23.28 27.02
N ILE A 88 2.95 -22.94 27.21
CA ILE A 88 2.41 -21.58 27.31
C ILE A 88 3.21 -20.77 28.35
N SER A 89 3.89 -19.71 27.92
CA SER A 89 4.32 -18.64 28.82
C SER A 89 3.23 -17.59 28.86
N GLU A 90 2.55 -17.45 29.98
CA GLU A 90 1.60 -16.37 30.23
C GLU A 90 2.33 -15.02 30.15
N LEU A 91 1.70 -14.03 29.50
CA LEU A 91 2.26 -12.69 29.38
C LEU A 91 2.09 -11.96 30.71
N ASP A 92 3.16 -11.31 31.17
CA ASP A 92 3.16 -10.52 32.40
C ASP A 92 2.32 -9.25 32.21
N ASN A 93 1.30 -9.07 33.04
CA ASN A 93 0.31 -8.00 32.95
C ASN A 93 0.63 -6.86 33.93
N ASP A 94 1.79 -6.22 33.77
CA ASP A 94 2.10 -4.96 34.46
C ASP A 94 1.96 -3.79 33.47
N PHE A 95 0.73 -3.25 33.40
CA PHE A 95 0.40 -1.95 32.82
C PHE A 95 0.27 -0.90 33.93
#